data_AF-A0A819HU55-F1
#
_entry.id   AF-A0A819HU55-F1
#
_cell.length_a   1.000
_cell.length_b   1.000
_cell.length_c   1.000
_cell.angle_alpha   90.00
_cell.angle_beta   90.00
_cell.angle_gamma   90.00
#
_symmetry.space_group_name_H-M   'P 1'
#
loop_
_entity.id
_entity.type
_entity.pdbx_description
1 polymer ?
#
loop_
_entity_poly.entity_id
_entity_poly.type
_entity_poly.pdbx_seq_one_letter_code
_entity_poly.pdbx_strand_id
1 'polypeptide(L)'
;MFDFLYELYWRYYCSLSSLSGLELLPDELLVKILSYESVSDLFYGWLNLNWRFNAIVHSIRIKEFYTVPKQWHSCKNSNSIVESLRYFASQVVFLHVDESIPLDVVKEINIVNCSHLRILKLCETTASQLDVIQAYNFPYLEHLSLVQATISFEVLCQFKSLRSCELNSLEIDAKHSHLSSSIQSLALRWCHPWDMAILLRHFPQMIFFKVFIFLSNSSVHHPIVNCVHPNMISLDIHFFDLDSSMNEVDNSKYGYISELLASISTVKRIRYCVTLVDMVNFNYEQFQCAVLKLNFVRFSCRLMWLHRFQPVPNIDCIRQIPLFNKLKLEHIGSKATLFRSIWTDTSILSYYNQNILI
;
A
#
# COMPACT_ATOMS: atom_id res chain seq x y z
N MET A 1 -28.09 -7.99 -11.24
CA MET A 1 -27.61 -9.40 -11.33
C MET A 1 -27.01 -9.87 -10.01
N PHE A 2 -26.18 -9.06 -9.35
CA PHE A 2 -25.65 -9.34 -8.00
C PHE A 2 -26.79 -9.48 -6.97
N ASP A 3 -27.72 -8.51 -6.94
CA ASP A 3 -28.87 -8.54 -6.04
C ASP A 3 -29.82 -9.71 -6.31
N PHE A 4 -29.91 -10.16 -7.57
CA PHE A 4 -30.75 -11.29 -7.95
C PHE A 4 -30.18 -12.63 -7.46
N LEU A 5 -28.87 -12.85 -7.61
CA LEU A 5 -28.21 -14.06 -7.12
C LEU A 5 -28.12 -14.08 -5.59
N TYR A 6 -27.96 -12.91 -4.96
CA TYR A 6 -27.98 -12.77 -3.51
C TYR A 6 -29.39 -12.97 -2.94
N GLU A 7 -30.44 -12.44 -3.58
CA GLU A 7 -31.84 -12.75 -3.26
C GLU A 7 -32.15 -14.24 -3.45
N LEU A 8 -31.65 -14.86 -4.53
CA LEU A 8 -31.82 -16.29 -4.76
C LEU A 8 -31.14 -17.09 -3.65
N TYR A 9 -29.87 -16.77 -3.34
CA TYR A 9 -29.12 -17.38 -2.25
C TYR A 9 -29.87 -17.23 -0.92
N TRP A 10 -30.29 -16.02 -0.56
CA TRP A 10 -31.00 -15.76 0.70
C TRP A 10 -32.35 -16.49 0.76
N ARG A 11 -33.12 -16.52 -0.33
CA ARG A 11 -34.38 -17.26 -0.41
C ARG A 11 -34.17 -18.77 -0.25
N TYR A 12 -33.13 -19.33 -0.87
CA TYR A 12 -32.81 -20.76 -0.76
C TYR A 12 -32.18 -21.11 0.60
N TYR A 13 -31.34 -20.24 1.15
CA TYR A 13 -30.69 -20.40 2.46
C TYR A 13 -31.74 -20.35 3.59
N CYS A 14 -32.69 -19.41 3.53
CA CYS A 14 -33.80 -19.38 4.48
C CYS A 14 -34.83 -20.51 4.27
N SER A 15 -34.86 -21.17 3.10
CA SER A 15 -35.76 -22.30 2.82
C SER A 15 -35.11 -23.68 2.96
N LEU A 16 -33.90 -23.78 3.55
CA LEU A 16 -33.04 -24.98 3.68
C LEU A 16 -33.66 -26.22 4.35
N SER A 17 -34.97 -26.22 4.64
CA SER A 17 -35.71 -27.44 4.99
C SER A 17 -35.75 -28.51 3.88
N SER A 18 -35.31 -28.22 2.65
CA SER A 18 -35.15 -29.25 1.61
C SER A 18 -33.91 -29.03 0.72
N LEU A 19 -32.80 -29.68 1.07
CA LEU A 19 -31.58 -29.83 0.25
C LEU A 19 -31.84 -30.23 -1.22
N SER A 20 -33.00 -30.85 -1.50
CA SER A 20 -33.40 -31.32 -2.83
C SER A 20 -33.47 -30.24 -3.91
N GLY A 21 -33.70 -28.97 -3.56
CA GLY A 21 -33.81 -27.89 -4.54
C GLY A 21 -32.46 -27.46 -5.13
N LEU A 22 -31.38 -27.50 -4.33
CA LEU A 22 -30.03 -27.12 -4.75
C LEU A 22 -29.41 -28.19 -5.65
N GLU A 23 -29.75 -29.46 -5.44
CA GLU A 23 -29.32 -30.57 -6.30
C GLU A 23 -29.88 -30.49 -7.73
N LEU A 24 -30.91 -29.68 -7.99
CA LEU A 24 -31.45 -29.51 -9.34
C LEU A 24 -30.79 -28.37 -10.10
N LEU A 25 -30.02 -27.49 -9.44
CA LEU A 25 -29.34 -26.40 -10.11
C LEU A 25 -28.20 -26.92 -10.97
N PRO A 26 -27.89 -26.29 -12.13
CA PRO A 26 -26.76 -26.67 -12.95
C PRO A 26 -25.41 -26.32 -12.28
N ASP A 27 -24.36 -27.08 -12.60
CA ASP A 27 -23.05 -26.94 -11.96
C ASP A 27 -22.48 -25.53 -12.11
N GLU A 28 -22.68 -24.87 -13.25
CA GLU A 28 -22.18 -23.53 -13.51
C GLU A 28 -22.80 -22.49 -12.56
N LEU A 29 -24.08 -22.68 -12.22
CA LEU A 29 -24.78 -21.80 -11.29
C LEU A 29 -24.33 -22.08 -9.86
N LEU A 30 -24.14 -23.34 -9.49
CA LEU A 30 -23.63 -23.74 -8.17
C LEU A 30 -22.21 -23.23 -7.94
N VAL A 31 -21.29 -23.42 -8.90
CA VAL A 31 -19.94 -22.84 -8.84
C VAL A 31 -20.01 -21.33 -8.64
N LYS A 32 -20.92 -20.65 -9.35
CA LYS A 32 -21.08 -19.20 -9.22
C LYS A 32 -21.59 -18.81 -7.84
N ILE A 33 -22.64 -19.45 -7.32
CA ILE A 33 -23.18 -19.19 -5.98
C ILE A 33 -22.11 -19.44 -4.92
N LEU A 34 -21.51 -20.63 -4.93
CA LEU A 34 -20.53 -21.06 -3.94
C LEU A 34 -19.23 -20.25 -3.99
N SER A 35 -18.90 -19.63 -5.14
CA SER A 35 -17.75 -18.71 -5.22
C SER A 35 -17.88 -17.44 -4.38
N TYR A 36 -19.07 -17.16 -3.82
CA TYR A 36 -19.34 -16.06 -2.90
C TYR A 36 -19.42 -16.49 -1.44
N GLU A 37 -19.44 -17.80 -1.15
CA GLU A 37 -19.49 -18.32 0.21
C GLU A 37 -18.16 -18.11 0.93
N SER A 38 -18.21 -18.00 2.26
CA SER A 38 -16.99 -18.01 3.04
C SER A 38 -16.32 -19.39 2.97
N VAL A 39 -15.00 -19.41 3.14
CA VAL A 39 -14.25 -20.67 3.07
C VAL A 39 -14.60 -21.62 4.23
N SER A 40 -14.98 -21.05 5.38
CA SER A 40 -15.55 -21.80 6.50
C SER A 40 -16.89 -22.43 6.14
N ASP A 41 -17.79 -21.68 5.47
CA ASP A 41 -19.10 -22.22 5.06
C ASP A 41 -18.93 -23.31 4.00
N LEU A 42 -18.01 -23.12 3.04
CA LEU A 42 -17.65 -24.16 2.08
C LEU A 42 -17.14 -25.43 2.78
N PHE A 43 -16.32 -25.28 3.82
CA PHE A 43 -15.74 -26.41 4.54
C PHE A 43 -16.75 -27.15 5.44
N TYR A 44 -17.57 -26.43 6.21
CA TYR A 44 -18.47 -27.04 7.20
C TYR A 44 -19.89 -27.26 6.69
N GLY A 45 -20.37 -26.43 5.76
CA GLY A 45 -21.73 -26.45 5.26
C GLY A 45 -21.90 -27.22 3.95
N TRP A 46 -20.89 -27.17 3.06
CA TRP A 46 -21.01 -27.72 1.71
C TRP A 46 -20.19 -28.99 1.48
N LEU A 47 -19.06 -29.13 2.18
CA LEU A 47 -18.24 -30.32 2.09
C LEU A 47 -18.98 -31.52 2.70
N ASN A 48 -18.83 -32.68 2.05
CA ASN A 48 -19.42 -33.96 2.45
C ASN A 48 -20.95 -34.04 2.37
N LEU A 49 -21.63 -33.08 1.71
CA LEU A 49 -23.06 -33.22 1.41
C LEU A 49 -23.31 -34.41 0.46
N ASN A 50 -22.66 -34.39 -0.71
CA ASN A 50 -22.63 -35.51 -1.65
C ASN A 50 -21.41 -35.38 -2.60
N TRP A 51 -21.17 -36.40 -3.41
CA TRP A 51 -20.02 -36.44 -4.33
C TRP A 51 -19.99 -35.28 -5.34
N ARG A 52 -21.16 -34.80 -5.76
CA ARG A 52 -21.28 -33.71 -6.73
C ARG A 52 -20.89 -32.38 -6.09
N PHE A 53 -21.41 -32.07 -4.90
CA PHE A 53 -20.99 -30.85 -4.18
C PHE A 53 -19.50 -30.88 -3.85
N ASN A 54 -18.94 -32.03 -3.46
CA ASN A 54 -17.50 -32.16 -3.27
C ASN A 54 -16.72 -31.81 -4.54
N ALA A 55 -17.14 -32.33 -5.70
CA ALA A 55 -16.51 -32.02 -6.98
C ALA A 55 -16.62 -30.52 -7.33
N ILE A 56 -17.80 -29.92 -7.11
CA ILE A 56 -18.02 -28.49 -7.33
C ILE A 56 -17.12 -27.66 -6.41
N VAL A 57 -17.13 -27.94 -5.11
CA VAL A 57 -16.32 -27.24 -4.11
C VAL A 57 -14.83 -27.31 -4.46
N HIS A 58 -14.34 -28.48 -4.88
CA HIS A 58 -12.95 -28.64 -5.36
C HIS A 58 -12.62 -27.88 -6.65
N SER A 59 -13.63 -27.54 -7.47
CA SER A 59 -13.44 -26.80 -8.71
C SER A 59 -13.39 -25.28 -8.50
N ILE A 60 -13.82 -24.79 -7.33
CA ILE A 60 -13.91 -23.35 -7.04
C ILE A 60 -12.49 -22.82 -6.80
N ARG A 61 -12.13 -21.76 -7.53
CA ARG A 61 -10.99 -20.93 -7.15
C ARG A 61 -11.42 -19.98 -6.06
N ILE A 62 -10.86 -20.13 -4.87
CA ILE A 62 -11.11 -19.24 -3.76
C ILE A 62 -10.39 -17.93 -4.06
N LYS A 63 -11.20 -16.98 -4.55
CA LYS A 63 -10.74 -15.66 -4.95
C LYS A 63 -10.32 -14.81 -3.78
N GLU A 64 -10.78 -15.14 -2.57
CA GLU A 64 -10.53 -14.32 -1.39
C GLU A 64 -10.71 -15.13 -0.10
N PHE A 65 -9.61 -15.43 0.58
CA PHE A 65 -9.67 -15.92 1.96
C PHE A 65 -9.50 -14.71 2.90
N TYR A 66 -10.63 -14.24 3.43
CA TYR A 66 -10.68 -13.19 4.46
C TYR A 66 -10.84 -13.81 5.84
N THR A 67 -9.99 -13.38 6.76
CA THR A 67 -10.16 -13.63 8.19
C THR A 67 -10.63 -12.34 8.85
N VAL A 68 -11.88 -11.95 8.62
CA VAL A 68 -12.44 -10.69 9.14
C VAL A 68 -13.21 -10.96 10.44
N PRO A 69 -13.15 -10.06 11.43
CA PRO A 69 -13.73 -10.28 12.76
C PRO A 69 -15.26 -10.38 12.77
N LYS A 70 -15.95 -9.88 11.73
CA LYS A 70 -17.42 -9.94 11.66
C LYS A 70 -17.99 -11.36 11.58
N GLN A 71 -17.21 -12.34 11.11
CA GLN A 71 -17.57 -13.78 11.17
C GLN A 71 -16.96 -14.49 12.38
N TRP A 72 -16.11 -13.82 13.13
CA TRP A 72 -15.38 -14.40 14.26
C TRP A 72 -16.27 -14.57 15.49
N HIS A 73 -17.32 -13.74 15.61
CA HIS A 73 -18.35 -13.94 16.62
C HIS A 73 -19.19 -15.22 16.41
N SER A 74 -19.19 -15.81 15.20
CA SER A 74 -19.85 -17.08 14.89
C SER A 74 -18.90 -18.27 14.78
N CYS A 75 -17.67 -18.08 14.28
CA CYS A 75 -16.61 -19.11 14.25
C CYS A 75 -15.91 -19.20 15.61
N LYS A 76 -16.52 -19.92 16.56
CA LYS A 76 -16.05 -20.02 17.96
C LYS A 76 -14.69 -20.71 18.16
N ASN A 77 -14.06 -21.29 17.14
CA ASN A 77 -12.78 -22.00 17.27
C ASN A 77 -11.76 -21.56 16.22
N SER A 78 -10.62 -21.05 16.67
CA SER A 78 -9.42 -20.77 15.86
C SER A 78 -9.02 -21.95 14.96
N ASN A 79 -9.14 -23.18 15.46
CA ASN A 79 -8.84 -24.41 14.70
C ASN A 79 -9.61 -24.50 13.38
N SER A 80 -10.83 -23.95 13.34
CA SER A 80 -11.70 -24.04 12.16
C SER A 80 -11.17 -23.26 10.95
N ILE A 81 -10.48 -22.14 11.20
CA ILE A 81 -9.88 -21.31 10.15
C ILE A 81 -8.64 -22.00 9.59
N VAL A 82 -7.81 -22.54 10.46
CA VAL A 82 -6.57 -23.24 10.06
C VAL A 82 -6.89 -24.51 9.28
N GLU A 83 -7.88 -25.28 9.72
CA GLU A 83 -8.33 -26.50 9.05
C GLU A 83 -8.92 -26.20 7.66
N SER A 84 -9.83 -25.25 7.57
CA SER A 84 -10.44 -24.86 6.29
C SER A 84 -9.39 -24.31 5.31
N LEU A 85 -8.49 -23.43 5.77
CA LEU A 85 -7.39 -22.94 4.94
C LEU A 85 -6.47 -24.08 4.49
N ARG A 86 -6.11 -25.00 5.39
CA ARG A 86 -5.27 -26.16 5.07
C ARG A 86 -5.93 -27.04 4.01
N TYR A 87 -7.24 -27.27 4.11
CA TYR A 87 -8.00 -28.05 3.14
C TYR A 87 -8.02 -27.39 1.76
N PHE A 88 -8.25 -26.08 1.73
CA PHE A 88 -8.42 -25.32 0.51
C PHE A 88 -7.13 -24.70 -0.05
N ALA A 89 -5.98 -24.90 0.59
CA ALA A 89 -4.75 -24.16 0.32
C ALA A 89 -4.37 -24.11 -1.16
N SER A 90 -4.49 -25.23 -1.88
CA SER A 90 -4.16 -25.31 -3.31
C SER A 90 -5.12 -24.51 -4.22
N GLN A 91 -6.31 -24.15 -3.73
CA GLN A 91 -7.34 -23.40 -4.46
C GLN A 91 -7.32 -21.89 -4.15
N VAL A 92 -6.56 -21.47 -3.12
CA VAL A 92 -6.49 -20.07 -2.68
C VAL A 92 -5.62 -19.25 -3.63
N VAL A 93 -6.22 -18.22 -4.22
CA VAL A 93 -5.54 -17.28 -5.12
C VAL A 93 -5.20 -15.96 -4.42
N PHE A 94 -5.98 -15.60 -3.41
CA PHE A 94 -5.78 -14.41 -2.57
C PHE A 94 -5.91 -14.79 -1.11
N LEU A 95 -4.89 -14.45 -0.33
CA LEU A 95 -4.86 -14.66 1.12
C LEU A 95 -4.66 -13.31 1.80
N HIS A 96 -5.61 -12.95 2.67
CA HIS A 96 -5.52 -11.76 3.51
C HIS A 96 -5.69 -12.14 4.98
N VAL A 97 -4.61 -11.99 5.74
CA VAL A 97 -4.53 -12.22 7.17
C VAL A 97 -4.52 -10.86 7.86
N ASP A 98 -5.66 -10.52 8.46
CA ASP A 98 -5.92 -9.22 9.09
C ASP A 98 -5.29 -9.13 10.50
N GLU A 99 -5.10 -7.92 11.01
CA GLU A 99 -4.54 -7.64 12.36
C GLU A 99 -5.46 -8.12 13.50
N SER A 100 -6.72 -8.35 13.18
CA SER A 100 -7.71 -8.86 14.12
C SER A 100 -7.59 -10.35 14.43
N ILE A 101 -6.81 -11.12 13.67
CA ILE A 101 -6.56 -12.52 14.00
C ILE A 101 -5.54 -12.61 15.14
N PRO A 102 -5.79 -13.43 16.19
CA PRO A 102 -4.81 -13.70 17.22
C PRO A 102 -3.53 -14.31 16.66
N LEU A 103 -2.40 -13.85 17.17
CA LEU A 103 -1.08 -14.24 16.74
C LEU A 103 -0.81 -15.75 16.86
N ASP A 104 -1.44 -16.44 17.82
CA ASP A 104 -1.40 -17.91 17.95
C ASP A 104 -1.99 -18.62 16.73
N VAL A 105 -3.10 -18.12 16.18
CA VAL A 105 -3.69 -18.66 14.95
C VAL A 105 -2.83 -18.32 13.74
N VAL A 106 -2.31 -17.09 13.66
CA VAL A 106 -1.42 -16.65 12.57
C VAL A 106 -0.20 -17.57 12.47
N LYS A 107 0.37 -17.99 13.60
CA LYS A 107 1.52 -18.92 13.66
C LYS A 107 1.21 -20.30 13.06
N GLU A 108 -0.04 -20.75 13.13
CA GLU A 108 -0.45 -22.04 12.57
C GLU A 108 -0.74 -22.00 11.06
N ILE A 109 -0.89 -20.80 10.50
CA ILE A 109 -1.11 -20.61 9.06
C ILE A 109 0.20 -20.86 8.29
N ASN A 110 0.27 -22.03 7.65
CA ASN A 110 1.34 -22.35 6.72
C ASN A 110 1.03 -21.80 5.32
N ILE A 111 1.54 -20.60 5.03
CA ILE A 111 1.34 -19.90 3.75
C ILE A 111 1.95 -20.63 2.54
N VAL A 112 2.95 -21.50 2.74
CA VAL A 112 3.65 -22.22 1.64
C VAL A 112 2.72 -23.21 0.94
N ASN A 113 1.70 -23.72 1.65
CA ASN A 113 0.73 -24.64 1.06
C ASN A 113 -0.15 -23.97 -0.02
N CYS A 114 -0.19 -22.63 -0.06
CA CYS A 114 -0.96 -21.85 -1.03
C CYS A 114 -0.17 -21.66 -2.34
N SER A 115 0.08 -22.73 -3.09
CA SER A 115 0.97 -22.72 -4.26
C SER A 115 0.48 -21.88 -5.46
N HIS A 116 -0.83 -21.59 -5.54
CA HIS A 116 -1.43 -20.79 -6.63
C HIS A 116 -1.68 -19.33 -6.24
N LEU A 117 -1.08 -18.88 -5.13
CA LEU A 117 -1.30 -17.55 -4.60
C LEU A 117 -0.78 -16.48 -5.56
N ARG A 118 -1.66 -15.54 -5.93
CA ARG A 118 -1.35 -14.35 -6.72
C ARG A 118 -1.31 -13.10 -5.87
N ILE A 119 -2.03 -13.09 -4.75
CA ILE A 119 -2.09 -11.94 -3.85
C ILE A 119 -1.91 -12.41 -2.41
N LEU A 120 -0.88 -11.88 -1.74
CA LEU A 120 -0.61 -12.14 -0.32
C LEU A 120 -0.67 -10.83 0.44
N LYS A 121 -1.53 -10.76 1.46
CA LYS A 121 -1.60 -9.64 2.40
C LYS A 121 -1.51 -10.13 3.82
N LEU A 122 -0.45 -9.75 4.52
CA LEU A 122 -0.23 -10.10 5.93
C LEU A 122 -0.10 -8.79 6.72
N CYS A 123 -1.01 -8.59 7.67
CA CYS A 123 -0.91 -7.46 8.59
C CYS A 123 0.20 -7.71 9.62
N GLU A 124 0.18 -8.88 10.25
CA GLU A 124 1.24 -9.40 11.11
C GLU A 124 1.93 -10.58 10.42
N THR A 125 3.25 -10.70 10.62
CA THR A 125 4.03 -11.78 10.00
C THR A 125 5.04 -12.30 11.01
N THR A 126 5.11 -13.61 11.18
CA THR A 126 6.14 -14.24 12.03
C THR A 126 7.47 -14.32 11.28
N ALA A 127 8.59 -14.45 12.01
CA ALA A 127 9.90 -14.66 11.38
C ALA A 127 9.89 -15.89 10.45
N SER A 128 9.28 -16.99 10.88
CA SER A 128 9.15 -18.20 10.06
C SER A 128 8.33 -18.00 8.80
N GLN A 129 7.28 -17.18 8.83
CA GLN A 129 6.50 -16.83 7.65
C GLN A 129 7.31 -15.93 6.71
N LEU A 130 8.08 -14.99 7.25
CA LEU A 130 8.94 -14.12 6.45
C LEU A 130 10.03 -14.93 5.72
N ASP A 131 10.66 -15.89 6.40
CA ASP A 131 11.71 -16.75 5.83
C ASP A 131 11.22 -17.54 4.60
N VAL A 132 9.96 -17.97 4.62
CA VAL A 132 9.36 -18.73 3.52
C VAL A 132 8.81 -17.86 2.39
N ILE A 133 8.71 -16.54 2.55
CA ILE A 133 8.34 -15.61 1.46
C ILE A 133 9.51 -15.50 0.50
N GLN A 134 9.57 -16.46 -0.42
CA GLN A 134 10.61 -16.59 -1.43
C GLN A 134 9.97 -16.83 -2.79
N ALA A 135 10.64 -16.38 -3.86
CA ALA A 135 10.09 -16.46 -5.21
C ALA A 135 9.77 -17.89 -5.68
N TYR A 136 10.52 -18.89 -5.17
CA TYR A 136 10.29 -20.30 -5.52
C TYR A 136 9.04 -20.89 -4.85
N ASN A 137 8.63 -20.38 -3.68
CA ASN A 137 7.42 -20.81 -2.99
C ASN A 137 6.16 -20.14 -3.59
N PHE A 138 6.30 -18.94 -4.14
CA PHE A 138 5.17 -18.19 -4.71
C PHE A 138 5.47 -17.70 -6.15
N PRO A 139 5.60 -18.61 -7.12
CA PRO A 139 6.00 -18.27 -8.49
C PRO A 139 4.99 -17.38 -9.23
N TYR A 140 3.73 -17.40 -8.81
CA TYR A 140 2.62 -16.64 -9.41
C TYR A 140 2.27 -15.37 -8.65
N LEU A 141 3.04 -14.99 -7.62
CA LEU A 141 2.72 -13.84 -6.79
C LEU A 141 2.82 -12.54 -7.59
N GLU A 142 1.72 -11.81 -7.67
CA GLU A 142 1.57 -10.56 -8.39
C GLU A 142 1.47 -9.36 -7.45
N HIS A 143 0.93 -9.57 -6.24
CA HIS A 143 0.81 -8.54 -5.21
C HIS A 143 1.24 -9.06 -3.84
N LEU A 144 2.11 -8.31 -3.17
CA LEU A 144 2.59 -8.59 -1.82
C LEU A 144 2.32 -7.37 -0.91
N SER A 145 1.63 -7.57 0.20
CA SER A 145 1.43 -6.56 1.23
C SER A 145 1.91 -7.08 2.58
N LEU A 146 2.90 -6.43 3.18
CA LEU A 146 3.48 -6.75 4.48
C LEU A 146 3.45 -5.50 5.36
N VAL A 147 2.47 -5.41 6.26
CA VAL A 147 2.17 -4.15 6.98
C VAL A 147 3.12 -3.88 8.15
N GLN A 148 3.61 -4.92 8.82
CA GLN A 148 4.47 -4.80 10.01
C GLN A 148 5.78 -5.60 9.89
N ALA A 149 6.20 -5.93 8.66
CA ALA A 149 7.42 -6.70 8.43
C ALA A 149 8.39 -5.97 7.50
N THR A 150 9.68 -6.21 7.73
CA THR A 150 10.77 -5.81 6.84
C THR A 150 11.11 -6.99 5.95
N ILE A 151 11.24 -6.76 4.64
CA ILE A 151 11.76 -7.76 3.70
C ILE A 151 13.03 -7.23 3.05
N SER A 152 13.95 -8.12 2.66
CA SER A 152 15.16 -7.69 1.96
C SER A 152 14.85 -7.35 0.50
N PHE A 153 15.55 -6.35 -0.01
CA PHE A 153 15.47 -5.92 -1.41
C PHE A 153 15.85 -7.06 -2.38
N GLU A 154 16.80 -7.91 -1.99
CA GLU A 154 17.21 -9.07 -2.78
C GLU A 154 16.05 -10.03 -3.02
N VAL A 155 15.37 -10.45 -1.94
CA VAL A 155 14.22 -11.37 -2.02
C VAL A 155 13.13 -10.78 -2.90
N LEU A 156 12.85 -9.48 -2.74
CA LEU A 156 11.84 -8.79 -3.54
C LEU A 156 12.14 -8.83 -5.05
N CYS A 157 13.42 -8.73 -5.43
CA CYS A 157 13.84 -8.77 -6.82
C CYS A 157 13.81 -10.18 -7.44
N GLN A 158 13.74 -11.25 -6.64
CA GLN A 158 13.65 -12.61 -7.15
C GLN A 158 12.26 -12.94 -7.75
N PHE A 159 11.22 -12.21 -7.33
CA PHE A 159 9.86 -12.45 -7.82
C PHE A 159 9.66 -11.94 -9.25
N LYS A 160 9.54 -12.88 -10.20
CA LYS A 160 9.36 -12.57 -11.63
C LYS A 160 7.97 -12.01 -11.96
N SER A 161 6.95 -12.44 -11.22
CA SER A 161 5.54 -12.10 -11.48
C SER A 161 5.06 -10.88 -10.69
N LEU A 162 5.85 -10.41 -9.70
CA LEU A 162 5.43 -9.40 -8.75
C LEU A 162 5.34 -8.02 -9.42
N ARG A 163 4.14 -7.44 -9.40
CA ARG A 163 3.82 -6.15 -10.02
C ARG A 163 3.58 -5.06 -8.99
N SER A 164 3.09 -5.43 -7.81
CA SER A 164 2.69 -4.47 -6.79
C SER A 164 3.14 -4.89 -5.40
N CYS A 165 3.66 -3.95 -4.63
CA CYS A 165 4.11 -4.18 -3.26
C CYS A 165 3.64 -3.06 -2.34
N GLU A 166 3.14 -3.43 -1.16
CA GLU A 166 2.96 -2.53 -0.02
C GLU A 166 3.76 -3.09 1.16
N LEU A 167 4.77 -2.37 1.62
CA LEU A 167 5.71 -2.87 2.62
C LEU A 167 5.84 -1.87 3.76
N ASN A 168 6.07 -2.37 4.96
CA ASN A 168 6.41 -1.53 6.09
C ASN A 168 7.76 -0.86 5.83
N SER A 169 8.80 -1.69 5.68
CA SER A 169 10.18 -1.29 5.53
C SER A 169 10.88 -2.24 4.56
N LEU A 170 11.94 -1.78 3.93
CA LEU A 170 12.77 -2.58 3.05
C LEU A 170 14.22 -2.50 3.49
N GLU A 171 14.86 -3.65 3.64
CA GLU A 171 16.29 -3.72 3.93
C GLU A 171 17.06 -3.69 2.60
N ILE A 172 17.83 -2.61 2.39
CA ILE A 172 18.63 -2.40 1.18
C ILE A 172 20.09 -2.65 1.51
N ASP A 173 20.66 -3.74 0.99
CA ASP A 173 22.12 -3.95 0.97
C ASP A 173 22.70 -3.37 -0.33
N ALA A 174 23.70 -2.49 -0.18
CA ALA A 174 24.39 -1.78 -1.25
C ALA A 174 25.02 -2.71 -2.31
N LYS A 175 25.21 -4.00 -1.99
CA LYS A 175 25.82 -4.98 -2.90
C LYS A 175 24.96 -5.34 -4.11
N HIS A 176 23.65 -5.10 -4.08
CA HIS A 176 22.72 -5.63 -5.10
C HIS A 176 22.39 -4.67 -6.25
N SER A 177 23.36 -3.81 -6.62
CA SER A 177 23.21 -2.76 -7.65
C SER A 177 22.81 -3.25 -9.07
N HIS A 178 22.79 -4.56 -9.32
CA HIS A 178 22.49 -5.16 -10.62
C HIS A 178 21.09 -5.78 -10.72
N LEU A 179 20.38 -5.95 -9.60
CA LEU A 179 19.06 -6.57 -9.61
C LEU A 179 18.04 -5.61 -10.23
N SER A 180 17.17 -6.14 -11.09
CA SER A 180 16.05 -5.40 -11.65
C SER A 180 14.77 -6.20 -11.42
N SER A 181 13.69 -5.50 -11.12
CA SER A 181 12.39 -6.13 -10.88
C SER A 181 11.33 -5.57 -11.81
N SER A 182 10.26 -6.34 -11.99
CA SER A 182 9.11 -5.98 -12.83
C SER A 182 8.02 -5.21 -12.07
N ILE A 183 8.32 -4.79 -10.83
CA ILE A 183 7.43 -4.03 -9.96
C ILE A 183 7.08 -2.69 -10.61
N GLN A 184 5.78 -2.44 -10.69
CA GLN A 184 5.16 -1.26 -11.25
C GLN A 184 4.55 -0.36 -10.18
N SER A 185 4.16 -0.92 -9.05
CA SER A 185 3.55 -0.19 -7.94
C SER A 185 4.27 -0.52 -6.63
N LEU A 186 4.82 0.48 -5.95
CA LEU A 186 5.49 0.30 -4.67
C LEU A 186 4.96 1.31 -3.66
N ALA A 187 4.53 0.82 -2.50
CA ALA A 187 4.19 1.61 -1.32
C ALA A 187 5.10 1.21 -0.15
N LEU A 188 5.85 2.15 0.41
CA LEU A 188 6.77 1.93 1.54
C LEU A 188 6.44 2.84 2.70
N ARG A 189 6.10 2.28 3.87
CA ARG A 189 5.69 3.06 5.05
C ARG A 189 6.87 3.63 5.86
N TRP A 190 8.05 3.06 5.69
CA TRP A 190 9.28 3.47 6.36
C TRP A 190 10.41 3.34 5.37
N CYS A 191 10.96 4.47 4.96
CA CYS A 191 12.07 4.54 4.03
C CYS A 191 13.01 5.65 4.47
N HIS A 192 14.31 5.34 4.52
CA HIS A 192 15.30 6.38 4.70
C HIS A 192 15.38 7.23 3.41
N PRO A 193 15.62 8.55 3.48
CA PRO A 193 15.79 9.38 2.29
C PRO A 193 16.72 8.79 1.22
N TRP A 194 17.83 8.17 1.66
CA TRP A 194 18.83 7.56 0.79
C TRP A 194 18.33 6.32 0.05
N ASP A 195 17.51 5.52 0.72
CA ASP A 195 16.93 4.31 0.14
C ASP A 195 16.03 4.65 -1.04
N MET A 196 15.31 5.77 -0.98
CA MET A 196 14.42 6.20 -2.05
C MET A 196 15.12 6.33 -3.40
N ALA A 197 16.31 6.95 -3.43
CA ALA A 197 17.08 7.11 -4.65
C ALA A 197 17.53 5.76 -5.23
N ILE A 198 17.92 4.83 -4.36
CA ILE A 198 18.29 3.46 -4.74
C ILE A 198 17.07 2.76 -5.35
N LEU A 199 15.91 2.81 -4.69
CA LEU A 199 14.67 2.18 -5.17
C LEU A 199 14.26 2.69 -6.55
N LEU A 200 14.27 4.02 -6.74
CA LEU A 200 13.97 4.63 -8.04
C LEU A 200 14.91 4.12 -9.13
N ARG A 201 16.21 4.03 -8.86
CA ARG A 201 17.18 3.48 -9.82
C ARG A 201 16.88 2.02 -10.19
N HIS A 202 16.44 1.21 -9.24
CA HIS A 202 16.25 -0.23 -9.41
C HIS A 202 14.91 -0.65 -10.03
N PHE A 203 13.92 0.24 -10.01
CA PHE A 203 12.59 -0.01 -10.57
C PHE A 203 12.28 0.96 -11.72
N PRO A 204 12.96 0.84 -12.88
CA PRO A 204 12.76 1.76 -14.00
C PRO A 204 11.35 1.67 -14.63
N GLN A 205 10.65 0.55 -14.40
CA GLN A 205 9.28 0.31 -14.88
C GLN A 205 8.20 0.82 -13.92
N MET A 206 8.57 1.52 -12.85
CA MET A 206 7.63 1.99 -11.84
C MET A 206 6.62 2.98 -12.44
N ILE A 207 5.34 2.71 -12.17
CA ILE A 207 4.17 3.49 -12.58
C ILE A 207 3.66 4.31 -11.38
N PHE A 208 3.60 3.68 -10.21
CA PHE A 208 3.12 4.28 -8.97
C PHE A 208 4.17 4.11 -7.88
N PHE A 209 4.57 5.22 -7.27
CA PHE A 209 5.41 5.19 -6.09
C PHE A 209 4.78 5.94 -4.95
N LYS A 210 4.67 5.29 -3.79
CA LYS A 210 4.26 5.92 -2.55
C LYS A 210 5.30 5.63 -1.48
N VAL A 211 5.80 6.66 -0.82
CA VAL A 211 6.83 6.49 0.19
C VAL A 211 6.61 7.44 1.37
N PHE A 212 6.91 6.93 2.56
CA PHE A 212 6.86 7.65 3.82
C PHE A 212 8.30 7.70 4.35
N ILE A 213 8.83 8.91 4.43
CA ILE A 213 10.23 9.21 4.70
C ILE A 213 10.33 9.85 6.07
N PHE A 214 11.12 9.25 6.95
CA PHE A 214 11.41 9.80 8.27
C PHE A 214 12.70 10.61 8.22
N LEU A 215 12.62 11.86 8.66
CA LEU A 215 13.78 12.74 8.79
C LEU A 215 14.49 12.43 10.10
N SER A 216 15.78 12.14 10.03
CA SER A 216 16.65 12.06 11.20
C SER A 216 17.77 13.08 11.08
N ASN A 217 18.30 13.53 12.22
CA ASN A 217 19.36 14.54 12.26
C ASN A 217 20.73 14.04 11.77
N SER A 218 20.87 12.74 11.52
CA SER A 218 22.14 12.09 11.17
C SER A 218 22.31 11.81 9.67
N SER A 219 21.48 12.40 8.81
CA SER A 219 21.53 12.12 7.38
C SER A 219 22.79 12.69 6.72
N VAL A 220 23.83 11.87 6.60
CA VAL A 220 25.02 12.17 5.78
C VAL A 220 24.58 12.40 4.34
N HIS A 221 24.81 13.60 3.80
CA HIS A 221 24.46 13.93 2.42
C HIS A 221 25.15 12.97 1.43
N HIS A 222 24.37 12.14 0.77
CA HIS A 222 24.85 11.32 -0.34
C HIS A 222 24.45 11.93 -1.69
N PRO A 223 25.32 11.83 -2.72
CA PRO A 223 25.01 12.36 -4.04
C PRO A 223 23.79 11.66 -4.61
N ILE A 224 22.74 12.44 -4.88
CA ILE A 224 21.52 11.93 -5.47
C ILE A 224 21.74 11.83 -6.99
N VAL A 225 21.63 10.62 -7.51
CA VAL A 225 21.76 10.36 -8.96
C VAL A 225 20.43 10.67 -9.63
N ASN A 226 20.48 11.44 -10.72
CA ASN A 226 19.29 11.73 -11.51
C ASN A 226 18.67 10.42 -12.04
N CYS A 227 17.43 10.15 -11.63
CA CYS A 227 16.69 8.97 -12.06
C CYS A 227 15.65 9.39 -13.10
N VAL A 228 15.59 8.69 -14.23
CA VAL A 228 14.62 8.93 -15.31
C VAL A 228 13.57 7.83 -15.29
N HIS A 229 12.31 8.20 -15.04
CA HIS A 229 11.19 7.26 -15.02
C HIS A 229 10.22 7.51 -16.18
N PRO A 230 10.29 6.72 -17.27
CA PRO A 230 9.47 6.95 -18.45
C PRO A 230 7.99 6.58 -18.27
N ASN A 231 7.69 5.66 -17.36
CA ASN A 231 6.35 5.07 -17.17
C ASN A 231 5.62 5.57 -15.92
N MET A 232 6.27 6.42 -15.11
CA MET A 232 5.67 6.92 -13.88
C MET A 232 4.43 7.77 -14.19
N ILE A 233 3.38 7.56 -13.42
CA ILE A 233 2.10 8.28 -13.49
C ILE A 233 1.83 9.04 -12.19
N SER A 234 2.25 8.48 -11.05
CA SER A 234 2.06 9.11 -9.74
C SER A 234 3.26 8.89 -8.83
N LEU A 235 3.60 9.95 -8.11
CA LEU A 235 4.61 9.96 -7.06
C LEU A 235 4.03 10.62 -5.80
N ASP A 236 3.83 9.82 -4.76
CA ASP A 236 3.32 10.24 -3.46
C ASP A 236 4.43 10.14 -2.41
N ILE A 237 4.89 11.27 -1.89
CA ILE A 237 5.97 11.33 -0.89
C ILE A 237 5.42 11.99 0.36
N HIS A 238 5.58 11.33 1.50
CA HIS A 238 5.20 11.84 2.80
C HIS A 238 6.45 11.98 3.65
N PHE A 239 6.84 13.19 3.99
CA PHE A 239 7.98 13.45 4.85
C PHE A 239 7.51 13.69 6.29
N PHE A 240 8.11 12.97 7.24
CA PHE A 240 7.81 13.03 8.66
C PHE A 240 9.01 13.51 9.42
N ASP A 241 8.85 14.62 10.14
CA ASP A 241 9.82 15.05 11.13
C ASP A 241 9.32 14.74 12.54
N LEU A 242 9.65 13.56 13.05
CA LEU A 242 9.26 13.14 14.40
C LEU A 242 10.21 13.66 15.48
N ASP A 243 11.42 14.09 15.10
CA ASP A 243 12.49 14.47 16.02
C ASP A 243 12.63 15.99 16.16
N SER A 244 11.88 16.79 15.40
CA SER A 244 11.94 18.25 15.45
C SER A 244 11.64 18.78 16.86
N SER A 245 12.71 19.03 17.61
CA SER A 245 12.63 19.86 18.79
C SER A 245 12.47 21.32 18.33
N MET A 246 11.67 22.11 19.05
CA MET A 246 11.45 23.54 18.77
C MET A 246 12.75 24.38 18.72
N ASN A 247 13.87 23.81 19.17
CA ASN A 247 15.17 24.47 19.27
C ASN A 247 16.13 24.09 18.14
N GLU A 248 15.72 23.26 17.18
CA GLU A 248 16.55 22.93 16.01
C GLU A 248 16.63 24.12 15.05
N VAL A 249 17.77 24.82 15.06
CA VAL A 249 18.09 25.93 14.15
C VAL A 249 18.74 25.43 12.85
N ASP A 250 19.05 24.14 12.76
CA ASP A 250 19.77 23.59 11.62
C ASP A 250 18.83 23.33 10.43
N ASN A 251 18.80 24.29 9.50
CA ASN A 251 18.04 24.20 8.26
C ASN A 251 18.57 23.12 7.30
N SER A 252 19.75 22.52 7.55
CA SER A 252 20.35 21.52 6.65
C SER A 252 19.53 20.24 6.53
N LYS A 253 18.78 19.88 7.60
CA LYS A 253 17.91 18.71 7.66
C LYS A 253 16.89 18.63 6.53
N TYR A 254 16.46 19.77 6.00
CA TYR A 254 15.44 19.84 4.94
C TYR A 254 16.00 20.11 3.55
N GLY A 255 17.28 20.50 3.45
CA GLY A 255 17.91 20.82 2.17
C GLY A 255 17.80 19.68 1.17
N TYR A 256 17.93 18.44 1.67
CA TYR A 256 17.85 17.24 0.86
C TYR A 256 16.46 17.03 0.22
N ILE A 257 15.35 17.52 0.82
CA ILE A 257 13.99 17.34 0.26
C ILE A 257 13.91 17.98 -1.13
N SER A 258 14.44 19.20 -1.24
CA SER A 258 14.46 19.95 -2.50
C SER A 258 15.39 19.28 -3.52
N GLU A 259 16.55 18.79 -3.08
CA GLU A 259 17.50 18.06 -3.93
C GLU A 259 16.92 16.73 -4.43
N LEU A 260 16.26 15.98 -3.56
CA LEU A 260 15.61 14.72 -3.88
C LEU A 260 14.52 14.92 -4.92
N LEU A 261 13.64 15.91 -4.73
CA LEU A 261 12.61 16.23 -5.73
C LEU A 261 13.21 16.67 -7.06
N ALA A 262 14.29 17.47 -7.04
CA ALA A 262 14.97 17.91 -8.25
C ALA A 262 15.69 16.77 -9.00
N SER A 263 16.09 15.70 -8.29
CA SER A 263 16.75 14.54 -8.89
C SER A 263 15.82 13.61 -9.67
N ILE A 264 14.51 13.74 -9.48
CA ILE A 264 13.52 12.86 -10.09
C ILE A 264 13.08 13.48 -11.42
N SER A 265 13.57 12.90 -12.51
CA SER A 265 13.18 13.30 -13.86
C SER A 265 12.15 12.34 -14.43
N THR A 266 11.10 12.90 -15.03
CA THR A 266 10.02 12.15 -15.66
C THR A 266 9.88 12.57 -17.11
N VAL A 267 9.76 11.58 -18.02
CA VAL A 267 9.65 11.83 -19.46
C VAL A 267 8.30 12.48 -19.79
N LYS A 268 7.26 12.10 -19.07
CA LYS A 268 5.89 12.62 -19.21
C LYS A 268 5.52 13.38 -17.94
N ARG A 269 4.58 14.32 -18.06
CA ARG A 269 3.99 15.00 -16.91
C ARG A 269 3.26 14.00 -16.02
N ILE A 270 3.54 14.01 -14.71
CA ILE A 270 2.94 13.05 -13.76
C ILE A 270 2.10 13.73 -12.67
N ARG A 271 1.48 12.94 -11.79
CA ARG A 271 0.85 13.44 -10.56
C ARG A 271 1.85 13.37 -9.42
N TYR A 272 1.96 14.46 -8.67
CA TYR A 272 2.76 14.51 -7.45
C TYR A 272 1.84 14.78 -6.26
N CYS A 273 2.03 14.04 -5.19
CA CYS A 273 1.49 14.35 -3.88
C CYS A 273 2.67 14.46 -2.90
N VAL A 274 2.87 15.63 -2.32
CA VAL A 274 3.88 15.84 -1.28
C VAL A 274 3.16 16.19 0.01
N THR A 275 3.40 15.41 1.06
CA THR A 275 2.92 15.70 2.40
C THR A 275 4.12 16.03 3.28
N LEU A 276 4.05 17.18 3.94
CA LEU A 276 5.04 17.67 4.90
C LEU A 276 4.40 17.60 6.28
N VAL A 277 4.97 16.78 7.18
CA VAL A 277 4.44 16.55 8.53
C VAL A 277 5.42 17.10 9.56
N ASP A 278 4.96 18.03 10.40
CA ASP A 278 5.70 18.62 11.53
C ASP A 278 7.05 19.26 11.15
N MET A 279 7.12 19.87 9.95
CA MET A 279 8.33 20.46 9.38
C MET A 279 8.62 21.88 9.93
N VAL A 280 9.31 21.97 11.06
CA VAL A 280 9.72 23.25 11.70
C VAL A 280 10.92 23.86 10.98
N ASN A 281 10.93 25.17 10.71
CA ASN A 281 12.05 25.84 10.03
C ASN A 281 12.30 25.33 8.59
N PHE A 282 11.32 24.65 7.99
CA PHE A 282 11.39 24.25 6.59
C PHE A 282 11.45 25.46 5.67
N ASN A 283 12.42 25.46 4.75
CA ASN A 283 12.57 26.54 3.78
C ASN A 283 11.55 26.38 2.63
N TYR A 284 10.37 26.94 2.83
CA TYR A 284 9.27 26.92 1.86
C TYR A 284 9.61 27.65 0.55
N GLU A 285 10.51 28.65 0.56
CA GLU A 285 10.94 29.34 -0.67
C GLU A 285 11.82 28.44 -1.54
N GLN A 286 12.78 27.74 -0.94
CA GLN A 286 13.61 26.75 -1.64
C GLN A 286 12.74 25.61 -2.18
N PHE A 287 11.78 25.15 -1.39
CA PHE A 287 10.83 24.13 -1.82
C PHE A 287 9.94 24.59 -2.98
N GLN A 288 9.47 25.85 -2.97
CA GLN A 288 8.78 26.43 -4.12
C GLN A 288 9.67 26.35 -5.38
N CYS A 289 10.94 26.74 -5.28
CA CYS A 289 11.87 26.66 -6.40
C CYS A 289 12.06 25.22 -6.93
N ALA A 290 12.08 24.22 -6.05
CA ALA A 290 12.12 22.81 -6.45
C ALA A 290 10.82 22.38 -7.16
N VAL A 291 9.65 22.72 -6.61
CA VAL A 291 8.34 22.39 -7.20
C VAL A 291 8.19 22.99 -8.60
N LEU A 292 8.68 24.21 -8.82
CA LEU A 292 8.62 24.88 -10.12
C LEU A 292 9.46 24.18 -11.20
N LYS A 293 10.40 23.32 -10.83
CA LYS A 293 11.20 22.51 -11.77
C LYS A 293 10.60 21.14 -12.06
N LEU A 294 9.55 20.74 -11.34
CA LEU A 294 8.91 19.44 -11.51
C LEU A 294 8.03 19.39 -12.77
N ASN A 295 8.03 18.24 -13.44
CA ASN A 295 7.23 18.00 -14.64
C ASN A 295 5.88 17.34 -14.26
N PHE A 296 4.87 18.13 -13.92
CA PHE A 296 3.59 17.62 -13.40
C PHE A 296 2.35 18.05 -14.20
N VAL A 297 1.34 17.17 -14.24
CA VAL A 297 -0.04 17.52 -14.62
C VAL A 297 -0.78 18.09 -13.40
N ARG A 298 -0.50 17.52 -12.22
CA ARG A 298 -1.12 17.89 -10.95
C ARG A 298 -0.11 17.77 -9.83
N PHE A 299 0.04 18.84 -9.07
CA PHE A 299 0.81 18.86 -7.83
C PHE A 299 -0.15 19.08 -6.66
N SER A 300 -0.11 18.20 -5.66
CA SER A 300 -0.88 18.34 -4.41
C SER A 300 0.12 18.46 -3.28
N CYS A 301 0.09 19.58 -2.55
CA CYS A 301 0.89 19.75 -1.33
C CYS A 301 -0.04 19.72 -0.13
N ARG A 302 0.35 18.96 0.89
CA ARG A 302 -0.32 18.87 2.18
C ARG A 302 0.67 19.25 3.26
N LEU A 303 0.28 20.17 4.13
CA LEU A 303 1.01 20.52 5.33
C LEU A 303 0.19 20.02 6.53
N MET A 304 0.76 19.10 7.28
CA MET A 304 0.11 18.49 8.43
C MET A 304 0.90 18.81 9.69
N TRP A 305 0.21 19.36 10.69
CA TRP A 305 0.76 19.57 12.03
C TRP A 305 0.03 18.70 13.03
N LEU A 306 0.76 17.84 13.72
CA LEU A 306 0.25 16.99 14.77
C LEU A 306 0.42 17.73 16.10
N HIS A 307 -0.70 18.06 16.74
CA HIS A 307 -0.76 18.93 17.93
C HIS A 307 -0.03 18.31 19.13
N ARG A 308 0.16 16.99 19.12
CA ARG A 308 0.91 16.26 20.15
C ARG A 308 2.38 16.68 20.18
N PHE A 309 2.95 16.98 19.03
CA PHE A 309 4.36 17.32 18.92
C PHE A 309 4.54 18.83 19.00
N GLN A 310 3.67 19.61 18.34
CA GLN A 310 3.92 21.03 18.15
C GLN A 310 2.66 21.90 17.96
N PRO A 311 2.68 23.19 18.36
CA PRO A 311 1.66 24.15 17.96
C PRO A 311 1.71 24.43 16.45
N VAL A 312 0.55 24.72 15.87
CA VAL A 312 0.43 25.10 14.46
C VAL A 312 1.15 26.43 14.23
N PRO A 313 2.06 26.53 13.24
CA PRO A 313 2.75 27.78 12.96
C PRO A 313 1.77 28.84 12.42
N ASN A 314 2.20 30.10 12.44
CA ASN A 314 1.45 31.15 11.78
C ASN A 314 1.43 30.90 10.26
N ILE A 315 0.33 30.32 9.79
CA ILE A 315 0.14 29.94 8.38
C ILE A 315 0.17 31.15 7.45
N ASP A 316 -0.11 32.35 7.96
CA ASP A 316 -0.12 33.57 7.15
C ASP A 316 1.30 33.94 6.70
N CYS A 317 2.33 33.60 7.47
CA CYS A 317 3.72 33.74 7.03
C CYS A 317 4.01 32.81 5.83
N ILE A 318 3.51 31.58 5.85
CA ILE A 318 3.68 30.63 4.74
C ILE A 318 2.88 31.09 3.51
N ARG A 319 1.69 31.65 3.70
CA ARG A 319 0.83 32.17 2.61
C ARG A 319 1.41 33.39 1.91
N GLN A 320 2.36 34.11 2.51
CA GLN A 320 3.08 35.19 1.82
C GLN A 320 3.93 34.65 0.66
N ILE A 321 4.32 33.38 0.71
CA ILE A 321 5.07 32.72 -0.36
C ILE A 321 4.11 32.45 -1.53
N PRO A 322 4.43 32.93 -2.75
CA PRO A 322 3.47 32.96 -3.88
C PRO A 322 2.83 31.62 -4.21
N LEU A 323 3.56 30.51 -4.14
CA LEU A 323 3.01 29.18 -4.39
C LEU A 323 1.94 28.83 -3.35
N PHE A 324 2.17 29.17 -2.07
CA PHE A 324 1.38 28.74 -0.92
C PHE A 324 0.25 29.69 -0.51
N ASN A 325 0.08 30.83 -1.18
CA ASN A 325 -1.03 31.77 -0.92
C ASN A 325 -2.43 31.12 -0.99
N LYS A 326 -2.57 30.02 -1.75
CA LYS A 326 -3.80 29.25 -1.95
C LYS A 326 -3.98 28.09 -0.96
N LEU A 327 -3.12 27.97 0.06
CA LEU A 327 -3.29 26.94 1.10
C LEU A 327 -4.64 27.10 1.82
N LYS A 328 -5.47 26.08 1.68
CA LYS A 328 -6.78 25.98 2.33
C LYS A 328 -6.68 25.07 3.55
N LEU A 329 -7.31 25.47 4.64
CA LEU A 329 -7.54 24.60 5.78
C LEU A 329 -8.52 23.50 5.34
N GLU A 330 -8.09 22.24 5.36
CA GLU A 330 -8.90 21.08 4.97
C GLU A 330 -9.48 20.40 6.21
N HIS A 331 -8.71 20.34 7.30
CA HIS A 331 -9.17 19.75 8.57
C HIS A 331 -8.53 20.45 9.76
N ILE A 332 -9.32 20.67 10.81
CA ILE A 332 -8.85 21.05 12.14
C ILE A 332 -9.48 20.09 13.15
N GLY A 333 -8.65 19.23 13.71
CA GLY A 333 -9.04 18.26 14.72
C GLY A 333 -8.29 18.48 16.02
N SER A 334 -8.70 17.80 17.08
CA SER A 334 -8.00 17.85 18.37
C SER A 334 -6.59 17.28 18.33
N LYS A 335 -6.26 16.49 17.30
CA LYS A 335 -4.96 15.82 17.15
C LYS A 335 -4.10 16.41 16.03
N ALA A 336 -4.70 16.98 15.00
CA ALA A 336 -4.01 17.39 13.79
C ALA A 336 -4.68 18.57 13.10
N THR A 337 -3.88 19.46 12.52
CA THR A 337 -4.33 20.48 11.57
C THR A 337 -3.75 20.15 10.20
N LEU A 338 -4.60 20.16 9.16
CA LEU A 338 -4.22 19.84 7.79
C LEU A 338 -4.56 21.02 6.88
N PHE A 339 -3.54 21.51 6.20
CA PHE A 339 -3.67 22.44 5.09
C PHE A 339 -3.35 21.75 3.78
N ARG A 340 -4.05 22.14 2.72
CA ARG A 340 -3.85 21.58 1.39
C ARG A 340 -3.93 22.65 0.32
N SER A 341 -3.09 22.49 -0.69
CA SER A 341 -3.24 23.18 -1.96
C SER A 341 -3.00 22.21 -3.12
N ILE A 342 -3.65 22.50 -4.23
CA ILE A 342 -3.63 21.68 -5.43
C ILE A 342 -3.42 22.62 -6.61
N TRP A 343 -2.41 22.34 -7.39
CA TRP A 343 -2.08 23.09 -8.58
C TRP A 343 -2.16 22.17 -9.79
N THR A 344 -2.63 22.75 -10.89
CA THR A 344 -2.55 22.17 -12.23
C THR A 344 -1.50 22.93 -13.02
N ASP A 345 -0.94 22.30 -14.02
CA ASP A 345 0.09 22.85 -14.90
C ASP A 345 -0.24 24.28 -15.42
N THR A 346 -1.48 24.47 -15.89
CA THR A 346 -1.98 25.78 -16.36
C THR A 346 -1.99 26.85 -15.28
N SER A 347 -2.19 26.46 -14.02
CA SER A 347 -2.29 27.42 -12.91
C SER A 347 -0.92 28.00 -12.52
N ILE A 348 0.17 27.24 -12.61
CA ILE A 348 1.51 27.71 -12.20
C ILE A 348 2.16 28.56 -13.30
N LEU A 349 1.92 28.26 -14.57
CA LEU A 349 2.38 29.10 -15.70
C LEU A 349 1.74 30.49 -15.70
N SER A 350 0.45 30.60 -15.35
CA SER A 350 -0.21 31.92 -15.19
C SER A 350 0.38 32.74 -14.03
N TYR A 351 0.91 32.07 -12.99
CA TYR A 351 1.60 32.74 -11.89
C TYR A 351 2.98 33.26 -12.27
N TYR A 352 3.72 32.50 -13.09
CA TYR A 352 5.05 32.89 -13.58
C TYR A 352 5.01 34.20 -14.39
N ASN A 353 4.01 34.33 -15.25
CA ASN A 353 3.85 35.52 -16.11
C ASN A 353 3.46 36.80 -15.34
N GLN A 354 2.94 36.67 -14.11
CA GLN A 354 2.57 37.83 -13.28
C GLN A 354 3.73 38.34 -12.41
N ASN A 355 4.71 37.49 -12.07
CA ASN A 355 5.80 37.83 -11.16
C ASN A 355 7.16 38.06 -11.85
N ILE A 356 7.27 37.91 -13.18
CA ILE A 356 8.46 38.31 -13.98
C ILE A 356 8.38 39.78 -14.44
N LEU A 357 7.24 40.45 -14.24
CA LEU A 357 7.03 41.86 -14.60
C LEU A 357 7.24 42.85 -13.44
N ILE A 358 7.86 42.41 -12.35
CA ILE A 358 8.36 43.24 -11.24
C ILE A 358 9.84 42.90 -11.07
#